data_AF-A0A7S0WED9-F1
#
_entry.id   AF-A0A7S0WED9-F1
#
_cell.length_a   1.000
_cell.length_b   1.000
_cell.length_c   1.000
_cell.angle_alpha   90.00
_cell.angle_beta   90.00
_cell.angle_gamma   90.00
#
_symmetry.space_group_name_H-M   'P 1'
#
loop_
_entity.id
_entity.type
_entity.pdbx_description
1 polymer ?
#
loop_
_entity_poly.entity_id
_entity_poly.type
_entity_poly.pdbx_seq_one_letter_code
_entity_poly.pdbx_strand_id
1 'polypeptide(L)'
;GEALDRQTLDEQFGSGATLSVNKAGVVWPWIGDVCRIAMRAFGVFANVNLYVTKQGVDVAVPPHNDRQDVFILQLSGSKQWTLYPPAVPLPLVSQERGKSV
;
A
#
# COMPACT_ATOMS: atom_id res chain seq x y z
N GLY A 1 -1.00 10.68 11.76
CA GLY A 1 0.44 10.41 11.69
C GLY A 1 1.12 11.74 11.56
N GLU A 2 2.07 12.02 12.43
CA GLU A 2 2.93 13.20 12.29
C GLU A 2 3.72 13.12 10.99
N ALA A 3 3.97 14.27 10.36
CA ALA A 3 4.85 14.34 9.22
C ALA A 3 6.27 14.01 9.69
N LEU A 4 6.88 12.97 9.11
CA LEU A 4 8.29 12.68 9.33
C LEU A 4 9.12 13.78 8.64
N ASP A 5 10.12 14.31 9.34
CA ASP A 5 11.11 15.16 8.71
C ASP A 5 11.98 14.35 7.73
N ARG A 6 12.65 15.06 6.83
CA ARG A 6 13.46 14.43 5.77
C ARG A 6 14.60 13.59 6.32
N GLN A 7 15.25 14.02 7.39
CA GLN A 7 16.38 13.30 7.97
C GLN A 7 15.92 11.95 8.52
N THR A 8 14.85 11.95 9.31
CA THR A 8 14.26 10.73 9.85
C THR A 8 13.82 9.78 8.73
N LEU A 9 13.23 10.31 7.65
CA LEU A 9 12.85 9.52 6.48
C LEU A 9 14.06 8.88 5.80
N ASP A 10 15.12 9.64 5.56
CA ASP A 10 16.34 9.16 4.92
C ASP A 10 17.04 8.09 5.77
N GLU A 11 17.11 8.28 7.09
CA GLU A 11 17.70 7.30 8.03
C GLU A 11 16.91 5.99 8.08
N GLN A 12 15.59 6.06 8.28
CA GLN A 12 14.73 4.87 8.36
C GLN A 12 14.67 4.13 7.03
N PHE A 13 14.54 4.86 5.92
CA PHE A 13 14.58 4.24 4.60
C PHE A 13 15.96 3.66 4.28
N GLY A 14 17.03 4.31 4.75
CA GLY A 14 18.41 3.84 4.65
C GLY A 14 18.64 2.48 5.32
N SER A 15 18.00 2.24 6.47
CA SER A 15 18.11 1.01 7.27
C SER A 15 17.25 -0.16 6.78
N GLY A 16 16.53 -0.01 5.66
CA GLY A 16 15.72 -1.07 5.07
C GLY A 16 14.22 -0.98 5.39
N ALA A 17 13.74 0.14 5.92
CA ALA A 17 12.30 0.35 6.04
C ALA A 17 11.60 0.42 4.68
N THR A 18 10.30 0.10 4.68
CA THR A 18 9.40 0.38 3.56
C THR A 18 8.66 1.68 3.83
N LEU A 19 8.77 2.63 2.91
CA LEU A 19 7.96 3.86 2.93
C LEU A 19 6.55 3.53 2.45
N SER A 20 5.55 3.99 3.20
CA SER A 20 4.15 3.95 2.78
C SER A 20 3.55 5.35 2.82
N VAL A 21 2.81 5.70 1.76
CA VAL A 21 2.02 6.93 1.70
C VAL A 21 0.57 6.55 1.51
N ASN A 22 -0.20 6.68 2.59
CA ASN A 22 -1.63 6.41 2.56
C ASN A 22 -2.37 7.55 1.88
N LYS A 23 -3.39 7.22 1.06
CA LYS A 23 -4.20 8.22 0.35
C LYS A 23 -3.33 9.20 -0.47
N ALA A 24 -2.42 8.66 -1.27
CA ALA A 24 -1.45 9.41 -2.06
C ALA A 24 -2.09 10.50 -2.95
N GLY A 25 -3.36 10.34 -3.35
CA GLY A 25 -4.12 11.37 -4.08
C GLY A 25 -4.39 12.66 -3.32
N VAL A 26 -4.24 12.68 -1.98
CA VAL A 26 -4.28 13.90 -1.16
C VAL A 26 -2.96 14.67 -1.27
N VAL A 27 -1.85 13.97 -1.46
CA VAL A 27 -0.50 14.56 -1.57
C VAL A 27 -0.22 15.01 -3.00
N TRP A 28 -0.60 14.20 -3.99
CA TRP A 28 -0.32 14.44 -5.40
C TRP A 28 -1.60 14.55 -6.23
N PRO A 29 -1.95 15.74 -6.76
CA PRO A 29 -3.21 15.96 -7.47
C PRO A 29 -3.47 15.02 -8.65
N TRP A 30 -2.43 14.66 -9.41
CA TRP A 30 -2.54 13.75 -10.56
C TRP A 30 -2.94 12.32 -10.15
N ILE A 31 -2.50 11.86 -8.97
CA ILE A 31 -2.98 10.58 -8.41
C ILE A 31 -4.44 10.72 -8.01
N GLY A 32 -4.84 11.89 -7.51
CA GLY A 32 -6.24 12.23 -7.28
C GLY A 32 -7.10 12.08 -8.54
N ASP A 33 -6.59 12.44 -9.72
CA ASP A 33 -7.28 12.21 -11.00
C ASP A 33 -7.43 10.72 -11.32
N VAL A 34 -6.40 9.91 -11.08
CA VAL A 34 -6.48 8.45 -11.23
C VAL A 34 -7.55 7.86 -10.31
N CYS A 35 -7.59 8.28 -9.04
CA CYS A 35 -8.65 7.88 -8.11
C CYS A 35 -10.05 8.26 -8.64
N ARG A 36 -10.21 9.48 -9.18
CA ARG A 36 -11.49 9.93 -9.76
C ARG A 36 -11.92 9.09 -10.95
N ILE A 37 -10.99 8.70 -11.82
CA ILE A 37 -11.27 7.82 -12.96
C ILE A 37 -11.70 6.44 -12.46
N ALA A 38 -10.98 5.85 -11.52
CA ALA A 38 -11.34 4.56 -10.93
C ALA A 38 -12.73 4.58 -10.27
N MET A 39 -13.03 5.64 -9.49
CA MET A 39 -14.35 5.80 -8.88
C MET A 39 -15.47 5.87 -9.92
N ARG A 40 -15.26 6.57 -11.04
CA ARG A 40 -16.24 6.63 -12.14
C ARG A 40 -16.40 5.28 -12.85
N ALA A 41 -15.31 4.53 -13.01
CA ALA A 41 -15.34 3.24 -13.70
C ALA A 41 -16.02 2.14 -12.87
N PHE A 42 -15.76 2.09 -11.56
CA PHE A 42 -16.22 1.01 -10.69
C PHE A 42 -17.44 1.36 -9.83
N GLY A 43 -17.82 2.63 -9.72
CA GLY A 43 -18.97 3.06 -8.92
C GLY A 43 -18.78 2.94 -7.40
N VAL A 44 -17.53 2.71 -6.95
CA VAL A 44 -17.17 2.59 -5.53
C VAL A 44 -16.06 3.57 -5.18
N PHE A 45 -15.90 3.89 -3.89
CA PHE A 45 -14.80 4.72 -3.42
C PHE A 45 -13.45 4.05 -3.73
N ALA A 46 -12.53 4.81 -4.33
CA ALA A 46 -11.19 4.35 -4.66
C ALA A 46 -10.15 5.33 -4.12
N ASN A 47 -9.05 4.76 -3.61
CA ASN A 47 -7.86 5.51 -3.21
C ASN A 47 -6.61 4.81 -3.77
N VAL A 48 -5.47 5.47 -3.64
CA VAL A 48 -4.16 4.90 -3.94
C VAL A 48 -3.28 5.01 -2.71
N ASN A 49 -2.63 3.91 -2.36
CA ASN A 49 -1.49 3.90 -1.44
C ASN A 49 -0.22 3.70 -2.27
N LEU A 50 0.85 4.41 -1.92
CA LEU A 50 2.16 4.26 -2.56
C LEU A 50 3.09 3.50 -1.60
N TYR A 51 3.86 2.56 -2.13
CA TYR A 51 4.85 1.80 -1.37
C TYR A 51 6.22 1.87 -2.06
N VAL A 52 7.25 2.17 -1.29
CA VAL A 52 8.65 2.12 -1.76
C VAL A 52 9.44 1.24 -0.81
N THR A 53 10.02 0.17 -1.34
CA THR A 53 10.85 -0.78 -0.59
C THR A 53 12.24 -0.77 -1.21
N LYS A 54 13.28 -0.67 -0.37
CA LYS A 54 14.68 -0.72 -0.84
C LYS A 54 15.05 -2.14 -1.28
N GLN A 55 16.01 -2.26 -2.20
CA GLN A 55 16.59 -3.54 -2.57
C GLN A 55 17.23 -4.23 -1.35
N GLY A 56 17.10 -5.55 -1.26
CA GLY A 56 17.64 -6.35 -0.15
C GLY A 56 16.72 -6.46 1.07
N VAL A 57 15.53 -5.86 1.02
CA VAL A 57 14.49 -6.10 2.03
C VAL A 57 13.70 -7.34 1.63
N ASP A 58 13.89 -8.42 2.39
CA ASP A 58 13.26 -9.73 2.10
C ASP A 58 11.74 -9.70 2.34
N VAL A 59 11.30 -9.14 3.47
CA VAL A 59 9.88 -9.03 3.83
C VAL A 59 9.56 -7.61 4.24
N ALA A 60 8.88 -6.88 3.34
CA ALA A 60 8.42 -5.52 3.61
C ALA A 60 7.27 -5.46 4.63
N VAL A 61 6.32 -6.39 4.52
CA VAL A 61 5.17 -6.54 5.41
C VAL A 61 4.90 -8.04 5.57
N PRO A 62 4.65 -8.55 6.78
CA PRO A 62 4.27 -9.95 6.97
C PRO A 62 3.01 -10.32 6.17
N PRO A 63 2.81 -11.61 5.84
CA PRO A 63 1.60 -12.05 5.14
C PRO A 63 0.31 -11.61 5.86
N HIS A 64 -0.57 -10.95 5.12
CA HIS A 64 -1.83 -10.40 5.64
C HIS A 64 -2.90 -10.39 4.54
N ASN A 65 -4.13 -10.07 4.93
CA ASN A 65 -5.21 -9.75 4.00
C ASN A 65 -5.78 -8.36 4.29
N ASP A 66 -6.41 -7.80 3.26
CA ASP A 66 -7.20 -6.59 3.35
C ASP A 66 -8.65 -6.90 3.06
N ARG A 67 -9.55 -6.07 3.59
CA ARG A 67 -10.98 -6.08 3.22
C ARG A 67 -11.26 -5.42 1.87
N GLN A 68 -10.29 -4.69 1.32
CA GLN A 68 -10.45 -3.96 0.07
C GLN A 68 -10.07 -4.84 -1.13
N ASP A 69 -10.78 -4.68 -2.24
CA ASP A 69 -10.29 -5.08 -3.55
C ASP A 69 -9.14 -4.15 -3.97
N VAL A 70 -8.04 -4.73 -4.46
CA VAL A 70 -6.82 -3.99 -4.80
C VAL A 70 -6.34 -4.29 -6.20
N PHE A 71 -5.92 -3.23 -6.91
CA PHE A 71 -5.12 -3.33 -8.12
C PHE A 71 -3.69 -2.89 -7.80
N ILE A 72 -2.69 -3.69 -8.20
CA ILE A 72 -1.28 -3.39 -7.97
C ILE A 72 -0.66 -2.92 -9.29
N LEU A 73 -0.05 -1.72 -9.26
CA LEU A 73 0.70 -1.16 -10.39
C LEU A 73 2.18 -1.04 -10.01
N GLN A 74 3.04 -1.85 -10.64
CA GLN A 74 4.49 -1.77 -10.45
C GLN A 74 5.05 -0.59 -11.27
N LEU A 75 5.64 0.40 -10.59
CA LEU A 75 6.17 1.60 -11.24
C LEU A 75 7.68 1.55 -11.53
N SER A 76 8.46 0.94 -10.63
CA SER A 76 9.92 0.90 -10.75
C SER A 76 10.49 -0.35 -10.07
N GLY A 77 11.58 -0.89 -10.63
CA GLY A 77 12.20 -2.13 -10.14
C GLY A 77 11.29 -3.35 -10.26
N SER A 78 11.54 -4.36 -9.42
CA SER A 78 10.73 -5.57 -9.33
C SER A 78 10.40 -5.87 -7.86
N LYS A 79 9.29 -6.58 -7.65
CA LYS A 79 8.90 -7.06 -6.33
C LYS A 79 8.37 -8.48 -6.45
N GLN A 80 8.85 -9.37 -5.59
CA GLN A 80 8.34 -10.73 -5.52
C GLN A 80 7.07 -10.75 -4.68
N TRP A 81 5.97 -11.21 -5.28
CA TRP A 81 4.68 -11.35 -4.61
C TRP A 81 4.37 -12.83 -4.42
N THR A 82 3.97 -13.20 -3.21
CA THR A 82 3.45 -14.52 -2.89
C THR A 82 1.99 -14.36 -2.50
N LEU A 83 1.09 -15.00 -3.25
CA LEU A 83 -0.35 -14.97 -3.01
C LEU A 83 -0.80 -16.30 -2.41
N TYR A 84 -1.72 -16.23 -1.46
CA TYR A 84 -2.31 -17.40 -0.81
C TYR A 84 -3.82 -17.40 -1.04
N PRO A 85 -4.46 -18.58 -1.12
CA PRO A 85 -5.92 -18.65 -1.09
C PRO A 85 -6.48 -17.97 0.16
N PRO A 86 -7.61 -17.23 0.05
CA PRO A 86 -8.18 -16.57 1.21
C PRO A 86 -8.73 -17.62 2.19
N ALA A 87 -8.44 -17.45 3.49
CA ALA A 87 -9.03 -18.29 4.53
C ALA A 87 -10.55 -18.12 4.63
N VAL A 88 -11.04 -16.91 4.32
CA VAL A 88 -12.46 -16.56 4.21
C VAL A 88 -12.64 -15.75 2.92
N PRO A 89 -13.44 -16.21 1.95
CA PRO A 89 -13.76 -15.41 0.77
C PRO A 89 -14.48 -14.11 1.16
N LEU A 90 -14.08 -12.98 0.57
CA LEU A 90 -14.65 -11.65 0.83
C LEU A 90 -14.73 -11.31 2.35
N PRO A 91 -13.58 -11.21 3.04
CA PRO A 91 -13.55 -11.07 4.49
C PRO A 91 -14.17 -9.75 4.96
N LEU A 92 -14.92 -9.81 6.06
CA LEU A 92 -15.36 -8.64 6.80
C LEU A 92 -14.18 -7.97 7.53
N VAL A 93 -14.38 -6.74 8.00
CA VAL A 93 -13.38 -5.99 8.80
C VAL A 93 -12.87 -6.81 9.99
N SER A 94 -13.77 -7.52 10.69
CA SER A 94 -13.42 -8.36 11.84
C SER A 94 -12.62 -9.63 11.48
N GLN A 95 -12.43 -9.90 10.20
CA GLN A 95 -11.75 -11.08 9.67
C GLN A 95 -10.43 -10.71 8.98
N GLU A 96 -9.98 -9.46 9.07
CA GLU A 96 -8.64 -9.06 8.67
C GLU A 96 -7.59 -9.75 9.55
N ARG A 97 -6.48 -10.20 8.96
CA ARG A 97 -5.41 -10.97 9.63
C ARG A 97 -4.04 -10.43 9.22
N GLY A 98 -3.07 -10.54 10.13
CA GLY A 98 -1.67 -10.22 9.83
C GLY A 98 -1.34 -8.73 9.76
N LYS A 99 -2.30 -7.84 10.07
CA LYS A 99 -2.05 -6.41 10.24
C LYS A 99 -1.40 -6.18 11.59
N SER A 100 -0.24 -5.51 11.61
CA SER A 100 0.37 -5.01 12.84
C SER A 100 -0.54 -3.95 13.44
N VAL A 101 -0.87 -4.11 14.74
CA VAL A 101 -1.66 -3.14 15.53
C VAL A 101 -0.86 -1.87 15.79
#